data_AF-A0A1W9RX14-F1
#
_entry.id   AF-A0A1W9RX14-F1
#
_cell.length_a   1.000
_cell.length_b   1.000
_cell.length_c   1.000
_cell.angle_alpha   90.00
_cell.angle_beta   90.00
_cell.angle_gamma   90.00
#
_symmetry.space_group_name_H-M   'P 1'
#
loop_
_entity.id
_entity.type
_entity.pdbx_description
1 polymer ?
#
loop_
_entity_poly.entity_id
_entity_poly.type
_entity_poly.pdbx_seq_one_letter_code
_entity_poly.pdbx_strand_id
1 'polypeptide(L)'
;MTFIHTAGEYILWKIVNLMIDESGKRKPVRLSMHARLQLPFRGVTEEEVVEAIYSEAWSLAESGRFECRKNFPFGKKWNGKTYATKQVHPIFVEEAVEGIMKITYDAGVDALY
;
A
#
# COMPACT_ATOMS: atom_id res chain seq x y z
N MET A 1 22.34 -9.09 -23.45
CA MET A 1 21.31 -8.11 -23.85
C MET A 1 21.14 -7.11 -22.71
N THR A 2 21.72 -5.92 -22.82
CA THR A 2 21.54 -4.87 -21.81
C THR A 2 20.25 -4.13 -22.17
N PHE A 3 19.15 -4.46 -21.50
CA PHE A 3 17.90 -3.74 -21.66
C PHE A 3 18.08 -2.33 -21.10
N ILE A 4 18.24 -1.34 -21.98
CA ILE A 4 18.19 0.07 -21.62
C ILE A 4 16.74 0.42 -21.30
N HIS A 5 16.31 0.19 -20.06
CA HIS A 5 14.99 0.63 -19.63
C HIS A 5 14.97 2.16 -19.59
N THR A 6 13.99 2.78 -20.25
CA THR A 6 13.66 4.17 -19.92
C THR A 6 13.21 4.23 -18.44
N ALA A 7 13.36 5.39 -17.79
CA ALA A 7 13.04 5.53 -16.38
C ALA A 7 11.61 5.04 -16.04
N GLY A 8 10.64 5.23 -16.96
CA GLY A 8 9.27 4.72 -16.81
C GLY A 8 9.16 3.19 -16.92
N GLU A 9 9.87 2.55 -17.84
CA GLU A 9 9.87 1.09 -18.00
C GLU A 9 10.55 0.39 -16.82
N TYR A 10 11.61 0.97 -16.28
CA TYR A 10 12.29 0.43 -15.10
C TYR A 10 11.37 0.45 -13.87
N ILE A 11 10.56 1.51 -13.70
CA ILE A 11 9.61 1.61 -12.59
C ILE A 11 8.52 0.55 -12.71
N LEU A 12 7.92 0.38 -13.90
CA LEU A 12 6.91 -0.65 -14.14
C LEU A 12 7.48 -2.06 -13.93
N TRP A 13 8.66 -2.33 -14.49
CA TRP A 13 9.36 -3.61 -14.32
C TRP A 13 9.66 -3.87 -12.83
N LYS A 14 10.14 -2.86 -12.10
CA LYS A 14 10.43 -2.98 -10.67
C LYS A 14 9.15 -3.25 -9.88
N ILE A 15 8.06 -2.51 -10.12
CA ILE A 15 6.77 -2.72 -9.45
C ILE A 15 6.25 -4.16 -9.64
N VAL A 16 6.33 -4.69 -10.87
CA VAL A 16 5.90 -6.07 -11.15
C VAL A 16 6.76 -7.09 -10.40
N ASN A 17 8.08 -6.96 -10.42
CA ASN A 17 9.00 -7.85 -9.67
C ASN A 17 8.95 -7.66 -8.15
N LEU A 18 8.42 -6.54 -7.67
CA LEU A 18 8.18 -6.32 -6.26
C LEU A 18 6.86 -6.95 -5.79
N MET A 19 5.85 -7.01 -6.66
CA MET A 19 4.58 -7.65 -6.36
C MET A 19 4.68 -9.17 -6.40
N ILE A 20 5.48 -9.70 -7.32
CA ILE A 20 5.52 -11.12 -7.64
C ILE A 20 6.95 -11.64 -7.48
N ASP A 21 7.09 -12.71 -6.71
CA ASP A 21 8.31 -13.51 -6.58
C ASP A 21 8.69 -14.18 -7.92
N GLU A 22 9.93 -14.63 -8.05
CA GLU A 22 10.43 -15.42 -9.18
C GLU A 22 9.58 -16.68 -9.49
N SER A 23 8.84 -17.17 -8.49
CA SER A 23 7.89 -18.29 -8.62
C SER A 23 6.46 -17.90 -9.08
N GLY A 24 6.19 -16.62 -9.38
CA GLY A 24 4.85 -16.15 -9.73
C GLY A 24 3.91 -15.93 -8.52
N LYS A 25 4.44 -16.01 -7.28
CA LYS A 25 3.66 -15.85 -6.05
C LYS A 25 3.71 -14.41 -5.54
N ARG A 26 2.61 -13.92 -4.97
CA ARG A 26 2.56 -12.59 -4.34
C ARG A 26 3.54 -12.53 -3.16
N LYS A 27 4.40 -11.51 -3.11
CA LYS A 27 5.33 -11.35 -1.99
C LYS A 27 4.57 -11.14 -0.67
N PRO A 28 5.02 -11.73 0.45
CA PRO A 28 4.37 -11.55 1.73
C PRO A 28 4.45 -10.10 2.20
N VAL A 29 3.29 -9.56 2.58
CA VAL A 29 3.16 -8.23 3.17
C VAL A 29 3.19 -8.38 4.69
N ARG A 30 4.14 -7.71 5.37
CA ARG A 30 4.19 -7.64 6.83
C ARG A 30 4.00 -6.22 7.32
N LEU A 31 3.11 -6.07 8.29
CA LEU A 31 2.91 -4.81 8.98
C LEU A 31 3.90 -4.72 10.15
N SER A 32 4.51 -3.55 10.33
CA SER A 32 5.27 -3.30 11.56
C SER A 32 4.32 -3.30 12.76
N MET A 33 4.84 -3.60 13.96
CA MET A 33 4.03 -3.54 15.18
C MET A 33 3.42 -2.15 15.39
N HIS A 34 4.18 -1.09 15.10
CA HIS A 34 3.66 0.28 15.07
C HIS A 34 2.49 0.44 14.10
N ALA A 35 2.55 -0.18 12.91
CA ALA A 35 1.46 -0.17 11.93
C ALA A 35 0.20 -0.81 12.41
N ARG A 36 0.35 -2.04 12.88
CA ARG A 36 -0.77 -2.80 13.39
C ARG A 36 -1.48 -2.09 14.55
N LEU A 37 -0.72 -1.37 15.38
CA LEU A 37 -1.27 -0.60 16.50
C LEU A 37 -2.04 0.65 16.06
N GLN A 38 -1.62 1.37 15.02
CA GLN A 38 -2.29 2.61 14.60
C GLN A 38 -3.50 2.40 13.66
N LEU A 39 -3.54 1.28 12.93
CA LEU A 39 -4.68 0.90 12.07
C LEU A 39 -6.07 1.11 12.71
N PRO A 40 -6.37 0.56 13.92
CA PRO A 40 -7.68 0.74 14.54
C PRO A 40 -7.99 2.20 14.88
N PHE A 41 -6.98 3.01 15.24
CA PHE A 41 -7.18 4.44 15.53
C PHE A 41 -7.54 5.25 14.27
N ARG A 42 -7.19 4.75 13.09
CA ARG A 42 -7.51 5.35 11.79
C ARG A 42 -8.74 4.69 11.13
N GLY A 43 -9.39 3.72 11.77
CA GLY A 43 -10.55 3.04 11.19
C GLY A 43 -10.23 2.20 9.95
N VAL A 44 -8.99 1.73 9.81
CA VAL A 44 -8.52 0.88 8.70
C VAL A 44 -8.15 -0.49 9.25
N THR A 45 -8.44 -1.54 8.48
CA THR A 45 -8.11 -2.93 8.83
C THR A 45 -6.87 -3.40 8.07
N GLU A 46 -6.21 -4.42 8.60
CA GLU A 46 -5.05 -5.05 7.94
C GLU A 46 -5.42 -5.61 6.56
N GLU A 47 -6.61 -6.21 6.45
CA GLU A 47 -7.14 -6.77 5.20
C GLU A 47 -7.31 -5.71 4.11
N GLU A 48 -7.85 -4.53 4.44
CA GLU A 48 -8.03 -3.43 3.49
C GLU A 48 -6.69 -2.90 2.98
N VAL A 49 -5.67 -2.85 3.84
CA VAL A 49 -4.32 -2.45 3.44
C VAL A 49 -3.71 -3.47 2.48
N VAL A 50 -3.81 -4.76 2.82
CA VAL A 50 -3.30 -5.84 1.98
C VAL A 50 -4.03 -5.87 0.64
N GLU A 51 -5.35 -5.68 0.63
CA GLU A 51 -6.15 -5.64 -0.59
C GLU A 51 -5.77 -4.44 -1.46
N ALA A 52 -5.55 -3.26 -0.87
CA ALA A 52 -5.09 -2.07 -1.59
C ALA A 52 -3.72 -2.31 -2.26
N ILE A 53 -2.80 -2.96 -1.55
CA ILE A 53 -1.46 -3.28 -2.08
C ILE A 53 -1.54 -4.25 -3.26
N TYR A 54 -2.46 -5.23 -3.23
CA TYR A 54 -2.56 -6.20 -4.33
C TYR A 54 -3.47 -5.79 -5.48
N SER A 55 -4.40 -4.85 -5.27
CA SER A 55 -5.39 -4.46 -6.27
C SER A 55 -5.01 -3.17 -7.00
N GLU A 56 -4.37 -2.23 -6.31
CA GLU A 56 -4.06 -0.91 -6.87
C GLU A 56 -2.65 -0.84 -7.44
N ALA A 57 -2.47 0.07 -8.40
CA ALA A 57 -1.16 0.40 -8.91
C ALA A 57 -0.31 1.10 -7.84
N TRP A 58 0.97 0.75 -7.78
CA TRP A 58 1.92 1.38 -6.88
C TRP A 58 2.54 2.60 -7.54
N SER A 59 2.69 3.66 -6.76
CA SER A 59 3.42 4.87 -7.13
C SER A 59 4.67 4.99 -6.26
N LEU A 60 5.70 5.63 -6.80
CA LEU A 60 6.87 6.00 -6.01
C LEU A 60 6.51 7.16 -5.10
N ALA A 61 6.66 6.94 -3.80
CA ALA A 61 6.59 7.97 -2.77
C ALA A 61 7.99 8.56 -2.50
N GLU A 62 8.04 9.60 -1.67
CA GLU A 62 9.30 10.21 -1.25
C GLU A 62 10.22 9.22 -0.51
N SER A 63 11.54 9.45 -0.60
CA SER A 63 12.57 8.63 0.04
C SER A 63 12.62 7.15 -0.40
N GLY A 64 12.22 6.85 -1.65
CA GLY A 64 12.33 5.49 -2.20
C GLY A 64 11.30 4.50 -1.64
N ARG A 65 10.20 5.03 -1.09
CA ARG A 65 9.04 4.25 -0.64
C ARG A 65 8.05 4.08 -1.78
N PHE A 66 7.13 3.17 -1.61
CA PHE A 66 5.98 2.97 -2.49
C PHE A 66 4.71 3.38 -1.77
N GLU A 67 3.74 3.87 -2.53
CA GLU A 67 2.41 4.17 -2.04
C GLU A 67 1.35 3.65 -3.01
N CYS A 68 0.19 3.31 -2.48
CA CYS A 68 -1.00 3.11 -3.29
C CYS A 68 -2.20 3.74 -2.59
N ARG A 69 -3.30 3.97 -3.33
CA ARG A 69 -4.52 4.57 -2.77
C ARG A 69 -5.72 3.79 -3.25
N LYS A 70 -6.49 3.24 -2.31
CA LYS A 70 -7.74 2.54 -2.61
C LYS A 70 -8.88 3.15 -1.85
N ASN A 71 -10.01 3.36 -2.53
CA ASN A 71 -11.23 3.83 -1.90
C ASN A 71 -12.09 2.62 -1.51
N PHE A 72 -12.47 2.54 -0.24
CA PHE A 72 -13.34 1.50 0.30
C PHE A 72 -14.69 2.07 0.71
N PRO A 73 -15.80 1.32 0.52
CA PRO A 73 -17.08 1.71 1.09
C PRO A 73 -16.99 1.64 2.62
N PHE A 74 -17.28 2.75 3.30
CA PHE A 74 -17.27 2.81 4.77
C PHE A 74 -18.68 2.90 5.34
N GLY A 75 -19.52 3.78 4.80
CA GLY A 75 -20.93 3.95 5.18
C GLY A 75 -21.17 4.23 6.67
N LYS A 76 -20.14 4.67 7.41
CA LYS A 76 -20.16 4.79 8.88
C LYS A 76 -19.88 6.21 9.32
N LYS A 77 -20.29 6.51 10.56
CA LYS A 77 -20.06 7.80 11.20
C LYS A 77 -18.66 7.82 11.82
N TRP A 78 -17.85 8.80 11.46
CA TRP A 78 -16.53 9.05 12.03
C TRP A 78 -16.44 10.51 12.46
N ASN A 79 -15.91 10.79 13.65
CA ASN A 79 -15.79 12.15 14.20
C ASN A 79 -17.07 13.03 14.04
N GLY A 80 -18.25 12.43 14.23
CA GLY A 80 -19.52 13.14 14.11
C GLY A 80 -20.09 13.29 12.68
N LYS A 81 -19.36 12.93 11.62
CA LYS A 81 -19.80 13.00 10.22
C LYS A 81 -20.00 11.60 9.62
N THR A 82 -20.98 11.44 8.74
CA THR A 82 -21.18 10.19 8.00
C THR A 82 -20.33 10.20 6.74
N TYR A 83 -19.52 9.17 6.56
CA TYR A 83 -18.66 9.05 5.37
C TYR A 83 -19.11 7.85 4.55
N ALA A 84 -19.40 8.09 3.27
CA ALA A 84 -19.78 7.05 2.33
C ALA A 84 -18.58 6.17 1.99
N THR A 85 -17.43 6.79 1.76
CA THR A 85 -16.18 6.13 1.40
C THR A 85 -15.07 6.50 2.37
N LYS A 86 -14.05 5.65 2.45
CA LYS A 86 -12.78 5.96 3.09
C LYS A 86 -11.66 5.67 2.11
N GLN A 87 -10.62 6.50 2.13
CA GLN A 87 -9.41 6.23 1.38
C GLN A 87 -8.43 5.46 2.27
N VAL A 88 -7.82 4.42 1.73
CA VAL A 88 -6.74 3.67 2.36
C VAL A 88 -5.49 3.95 1.56
N HIS A 89 -4.54 4.65 2.18
CA HIS A 89 -3.29 5.10 1.57
C HIS A 89 -2.09 4.46 2.30
N PRO A 90 -1.79 3.18 2.04
CA PRO A 90 -0.62 2.57 2.63
C PRO A 90 0.64 3.10 1.94
N ILE A 91 1.62 3.48 2.75
CA ILE A 91 2.99 3.73 2.34
C ILE A 91 3.83 2.55 2.84
N PHE A 92 4.66 2.00 1.98
CA PHE A 92 5.43 0.80 2.27
C PHE A 92 6.80 0.83 1.61
N VAL A 93 7.70 0.02 2.14
CA VAL A 93 9.06 -0.13 1.62
C VAL A 93 9.38 -1.62 1.54
N GLU A 94 10.09 -2.02 0.49
CA GLU A 94 10.63 -3.39 0.43
C GLU A 94 11.82 -3.49 1.39
N GLU A 95 11.75 -4.45 2.32
CA GLU A 95 12.89 -4.78 3.17
C GLU A 95 13.70 -5.91 2.50
N ALA A 96 14.98 -5.64 2.24
CA ALA A 96 15.87 -6.52 1.47
C ALA A 96 16.14 -7.88 2.12
N VAL A 97 15.89 -8.02 3.43
CA VAL A 97 16.29 -9.21 4.20
C VAL A 97 15.43 -10.43 3.86
N GLU A 98 14.22 -10.25 3.33
CA GLU A 98 13.33 -11.38 3.00
C GLU A 98 12.38 -11.10 1.80
N GLY A 99 12.60 -10.04 1.02
CA GLY A 99 11.64 -9.62 -0.02
C GLY A 99 10.26 -9.26 0.56
N ILE A 100 10.23 -8.86 1.83
CA ILE A 100 9.01 -8.55 2.56
C ILE A 100 8.68 -7.09 2.38
N MET A 101 7.43 -6.80 2.02
CA MET A 101 6.92 -5.43 2.05
C MET A 101 6.59 -5.03 3.48
N LYS A 102 7.28 -4.00 3.98
CA LYS A 102 7.05 -3.41 5.29
C LYS A 102 6.19 -2.16 5.16
N ILE A 103 5.02 -2.21 5.77
CA ILE A 103 4.08 -1.07 5.74
C ILE A 103 4.42 -0.10 6.86
N THR A 104 4.62 1.17 6.48
CA THR A 104 4.82 2.33 7.35
C THR A 104 3.80 3.37 6.92
N TYR A 105 2.66 3.34 7.57
CA TYR A 105 1.39 3.94 7.18
C TYR A 105 1.35 5.44 7.49
N ASP A 106 0.66 6.17 6.62
CA ASP A 106 -0.25 7.24 6.98
C ASP A 106 -1.62 6.90 6.39
N ALA A 107 -2.48 6.23 7.16
CA ALA A 107 -3.83 5.90 6.70
C ALA A 107 -4.78 6.98 7.21
N GLY A 108 -5.21 7.91 6.36
CA GLY A 108 -6.23 8.91 6.69
C GLY A 108 -7.60 8.45 6.19
N VAL A 109 -8.64 8.57 7.02
CA VAL A 109 -10.03 8.54 6.51
C VAL A 109 -10.26 9.88 5.83
N ASP A 110 -9.80 10.01 4.58
CA ASP A 110 -10.02 11.24 3.84
C ASP A 110 -11.44 11.29 3.27
N ALA A 111 -12.03 12.47 3.38
CA ALA A 111 -13.44 12.74 3.16
C ALA A 111 -13.70 12.94 1.67
N LEU A 112 -13.97 11.87 0.92
CA LEU A 112 -14.62 12.06 -0.38
C LEU A 112 -16.14 12.16 -0.12
N TYR A 113 -16.59 13.41 -0.08
CA TYR A 113 -17.97 13.87 0.15
C TYR A 113 -18.96 13.19 -0.80
#